data_AF-A0A2V7TQJ0-F1
#
_entry.id   AF-A0A2V7TQJ0-F1
#
_cell.length_a   1.000
_cell.length_b   1.000
_cell.length_c   1.000
_cell.angle_alpha   90.00
_cell.angle_beta   90.00
_cell.angle_gamma   90.00
#
_symmetry.space_group_name_H-M   'P 1'
#
loop_
_entity.id
_entity.type
_entity.pdbx_description
1 polymer ?
#
loop_
_entity_poly.entity_id
_entity_poly.type
_entity_poly.pdbx_seq_one_letter_code
_entity_poly.pdbx_strand_id
1 'polypeptide(L)'
;MALGRHLVAMLSSCVLCAVAVAVVSAGWPISVFGQVEAARGARPSEPVYLLIRSDDAGMSHSVNRALQRLMDTGLPVSVSVMFTCPWYQETVEILKRHPNVAVGIHLTLNSEWGSRGRQHRRSIVGR
;
A
#
# COMPACT_ATOMS: atom_id res chain seq x y z
N MET A 1 41.97 30.25 17.05
CA MET A 1 41.48 28.85 17.22
C MET A 1 40.05 28.62 16.72
N ALA A 2 39.43 29.52 15.93
CA ALA A 2 38.07 29.32 15.41
C ALA A 2 38.04 28.79 13.95
N LEU A 3 39.06 29.10 13.14
CA LEU A 3 39.08 28.77 11.70
C LEU A 3 39.24 27.27 11.39
N GLY A 4 39.93 26.52 12.25
CA GLY A 4 40.13 25.06 12.08
C GLY A 4 38.89 24.21 12.38
N ARG A 5 37.96 24.72 13.21
CA ARG A 5 36.73 24.00 13.60
C ARG A 5 35.70 23.98 12.47
N HIS A 6 35.67 25.03 11.65
CA HIS A 6 34.77 25.13 10.49
C HIS A 6 35.23 24.28 9.31
N LEU A 7 36.55 24.13 9.12
CA LEU A 7 37.11 23.29 8.05
C LEU A 7 36.87 21.80 8.32
N VAL A 8 37.05 21.35 9.57
CA VAL A 8 36.75 19.96 9.98
C VAL A 8 35.25 19.66 9.89
N ALA A 9 34.39 20.64 10.22
CA ALA A 9 32.94 20.49 10.08
C ALA A 9 32.48 20.41 8.60
N MET A 10 33.07 21.20 7.69
CA MET A 10 32.77 21.11 6.25
C MET A 10 33.26 19.81 5.64
N LEU A 11 34.48 19.36 5.99
CA LEU A 11 35.01 18.07 5.54
C LEU A 11 34.16 16.89 6.05
N SER A 12 33.66 16.97 7.30
CA SER A 12 32.75 15.97 7.88
C SER A 12 31.38 15.96 7.20
N SER A 13 30.84 17.12 6.84
CA SER A 13 29.54 17.24 6.15
C SER A 13 29.57 16.71 4.72
N CYS A 14 30.67 16.93 3.98
CA CYS A 14 30.84 16.41 2.62
C CYS A 14 31.00 14.88 2.58
N VAL A 15 31.70 14.29 3.55
CA VAL A 15 31.83 12.83 3.65
C VAL A 15 30.48 12.17 4.00
N LEU A 16 29.69 12.79 4.88
CA LEU A 16 28.36 12.29 5.25
C LEU A 16 27.38 12.29 4.05
N CYS A 17 27.41 13.35 3.23
CA CYS A 17 26.58 13.43 2.02
C CYS A 17 26.99 12.39 0.96
N ALA A 18 28.29 12.17 0.76
CA ALA A 18 28.78 11.18 -0.19
C ALA A 18 28.41 9.73 0.19
N VAL A 19 28.43 9.40 1.48
CA VAL A 19 28.00 8.08 1.98
C VAL A 19 26.48 7.88 1.82
N ALA A 20 25.68 8.91 2.12
CA ALA A 20 24.23 8.82 1.97
C ALA A 20 23.79 8.64 0.50
N VAL A 21 24.44 9.33 -0.44
CA VAL A 21 24.15 9.18 -1.89
C VAL A 21 24.56 7.78 -2.38
N ALA A 22 25.69 7.24 -1.93
CA ALA A 22 26.15 5.90 -2.30
C ALA A 22 25.20 4.79 -1.82
N VAL A 23 24.62 4.93 -0.62
CA VAL A 23 23.65 3.96 -0.07
C VAL A 23 22.33 3.96 -0.87
N VAL A 24 21.92 5.10 -1.42
CA VAL A 24 20.69 5.22 -2.23
C VAL A 24 20.91 4.73 -3.67
N SER A 25 22.09 4.95 -4.26
CA SER A 25 22.38 4.55 -5.64
C SER A 25 22.80 3.09 -5.82
N ALA A 26 23.20 2.40 -4.73
CA ALA A 26 23.72 1.03 -4.82
C ALA A 26 22.63 -0.06 -4.96
N GLY A 27 21.34 0.31 -5.01
CA GLY A 27 20.26 -0.65 -5.23
C GLY A 27 20.19 -1.74 -4.15
N TRP A 28 20.68 -1.42 -2.95
CA TRP A 28 20.59 -2.36 -1.83
C TRP A 28 19.10 -2.57 -1.55
N PRO A 29 18.62 -3.82 -1.57
CA PRO A 29 17.22 -4.09 -1.31
C PRO A 29 16.92 -3.53 0.08
N ILE A 30 15.96 -2.61 0.15
CA ILE A 30 15.37 -2.20 1.41
C ILE A 30 14.64 -3.46 1.89
N SER A 31 15.33 -4.27 2.68
CA SER A 31 14.72 -5.40 3.37
C SER A 31 13.71 -4.82 4.34
N VAL A 32 12.44 -4.76 3.92
CA VAL A 32 11.32 -4.50 4.83
C VAL A 32 11.28 -5.69 5.79
N PHE A 33 11.93 -5.54 6.94
CA PHE A 33 11.81 -6.47 8.05
C PHE A 33 10.41 -6.32 8.66
N GLY A 34 9.42 -6.94 8.03
CA GLY A 34 8.14 -7.23 8.66
C GLY A 34 8.32 -8.42 9.60
N GLN A 35 8.01 -8.25 10.88
CA GLN A 35 7.92 -9.38 11.81
C GLN A 35 6.68 -10.20 11.45
N VAL A 36 6.85 -11.18 10.56
CA VAL A 36 5.82 -12.16 10.24
C VAL A 36 5.91 -13.30 11.27
N GLU A 37 5.20 -13.14 12.38
CA GLU A 37 4.93 -14.23 13.33
C GLU A 37 3.82 -15.16 12.77
N ALA A 38 3.91 -15.58 11.50
CA ALA A 38 2.89 -16.38 10.83
C ALA A 38 3.26 -17.87 10.66
N ALA A 39 4.40 -18.31 11.20
CA ALA A 39 4.93 -19.65 10.94
C ALA A 39 4.74 -20.64 12.11
N ARG A 40 3.77 -20.44 13.02
CA ARG A 40 3.53 -21.38 14.13
C ARG A 40 2.99 -22.78 13.71
N GLY A 41 2.87 -23.06 12.42
CA GLY A 41 2.48 -24.37 11.88
C GLY A 41 3.21 -24.79 10.60
N ALA A 42 4.17 -23.99 10.10
CA ALA A 42 4.92 -24.35 8.89
C ALA A 42 6.01 -25.38 9.27
N ARG A 43 5.99 -26.56 8.63
CA ARG A 43 7.11 -27.50 8.76
C ARG A 43 8.35 -26.85 8.14
N PRO A 44 9.57 -27.03 8.68
CA PRO A 44 10.78 -26.33 8.23
C PRO A 44 11.12 -26.47 6.74
N SER A 45 10.51 -27.45 6.05
CA SER A 45 10.74 -27.77 4.64
C SER A 45 9.65 -27.25 3.69
N GLU A 46 8.55 -26.68 4.18
CA GLU A 46 7.46 -26.22 3.32
C GLU A 46 7.59 -24.73 2.97
N PRO A 47 7.39 -24.33 1.70
CA PRO A 47 7.45 -22.93 1.31
C PRO A 47 6.34 -22.12 1.98
N VAL A 48 6.70 -20.94 2.50
CA VAL A 48 5.74 -19.97 3.06
C VAL A 48 5.18 -19.12 1.92
N TYR A 49 3.86 -19.09 1.78
CA TYR A 49 3.16 -18.26 0.79
C TYR A 49 2.64 -16.97 1.44
N LEU A 50 2.82 -15.84 0.74
CA LEU A 50 2.35 -14.52 1.18
C LEU A 50 1.29 -13.99 0.22
N LEU A 51 0.12 -13.65 0.75
CA LEU A 51 -0.93 -12.94 0.01
C LEU A 51 -0.98 -11.49 0.47
N ILE A 52 -0.67 -10.56 -0.44
CA ILE A 52 -0.79 -9.13 -0.20
C ILE A 52 -2.14 -8.67 -0.75
N ARG A 53 -2.98 -8.09 0.11
CA ARG A 53 -4.31 -7.61 -0.27
C ARG A 53 -4.40 -6.09 -0.14
N SER A 54 -4.98 -5.46 -1.16
CA SER A 54 -5.44 -4.07 -1.10
C SER A 54 -6.95 -4.06 -0.94
N ASP A 55 -7.43 -3.49 0.16
CA ASP A 55 -8.86 -3.36 0.46
C ASP A 55 -9.39 -1.96 0.08
N ASP A 56 -10.70 -1.80 0.20
CA ASP A 56 -11.45 -0.55 0.04
C ASP A 56 -11.47 0.06 -1.37
N ALA A 57 -11.15 -0.71 -2.40
CA ALA A 57 -11.18 -0.23 -3.76
C ALA A 57 -12.60 0.24 -4.14
N GLY A 58 -12.75 1.46 -4.63
CA GLY A 58 -14.04 2.08 -4.94
C GLY A 58 -14.62 2.95 -3.82
N MET A 59 -14.01 2.99 -2.63
CA MET A 59 -14.43 3.85 -1.53
C MET A 59 -14.38 5.34 -1.90
N SER A 60 -13.29 5.79 -2.51
CA SER A 60 -13.08 7.19 -2.91
C SER A 60 -12.12 7.32 -4.10
N HIS A 61 -12.12 8.50 -4.74
CA HIS A 61 -11.15 8.80 -5.80
C HIS A 61 -9.70 8.66 -5.31
N SER A 62 -9.39 9.16 -4.11
CA SER A 62 -8.03 9.11 -3.59
C SER A 62 -7.56 7.67 -3.36
N VAL A 63 -8.43 6.80 -2.85
CA VAL A 63 -8.14 5.35 -2.71
C VAL A 63 -7.89 4.72 -4.08
N ASN A 64 -8.73 5.02 -5.07
CA ASN A 64 -8.54 4.51 -6.43
C ASN A 64 -7.23 4.97 -7.07
N ARG A 65 -6.82 6.23 -6.86
CA ARG A 65 -5.53 6.73 -7.37
C ARG A 65 -4.34 6.09 -6.66
N ALA A 66 -4.44 5.82 -5.36
CA ALA A 66 -3.42 5.07 -4.63
C ALA A 66 -3.32 3.62 -5.12
N LEU A 67 -4.47 2.96 -5.34
CA LEU A 67 -4.53 1.62 -5.92
C LEU A 67 -3.88 1.56 -7.30
N GLN A 68 -4.16 2.53 -8.17
CA GLN A 68 -3.49 2.62 -9.47
C GLN A 68 -1.97 2.67 -9.32
N ARG A 69 -1.46 3.58 -8.48
CA ARG A 69 -0.02 3.69 -8.21
C ARG A 69 0.57 2.40 -7.65
N LEU A 70 -0.17 1.70 -6.79
CA LEU A 70 0.25 0.40 -6.25
C LEU A 70 0.38 -0.64 -7.37
N MET A 71 -0.59 -0.74 -8.27
CA MET A 71 -0.54 -1.68 -9.40
C MET A 71 0.57 -1.33 -10.40
N ASP A 72 0.83 -0.04 -10.60
CA ASP A 72 1.93 0.44 -11.45
C ASP A 72 3.31 0.02 -10.91
N THR A 73 3.45 -0.31 -9.62
CA THR A 73 4.71 -0.85 -9.07
C THR A 73 5.03 -2.28 -9.54
N GLY A 74 4.05 -3.00 -10.08
CA GLY A 74 4.18 -4.42 -10.45
C GLY A 74 4.15 -5.38 -9.26
N LEU A 75 3.91 -4.91 -8.04
CA LEU A 75 3.76 -5.79 -6.87
C LEU A 75 2.55 -6.73 -7.06
N PRO A 76 2.69 -8.05 -6.88
CA PRO A 76 1.57 -8.97 -6.97
C PRO A 76 0.63 -8.75 -5.78
N VAL A 77 -0.53 -8.16 -6.05
CA VAL A 77 -1.57 -7.85 -5.06
C VAL A 77 -2.91 -8.45 -5.46
N SER A 78 -3.72 -8.78 -4.46
CA SER A 78 -5.14 -9.07 -4.62
C SER A 78 -5.97 -7.86 -4.20
N VAL A 79 -6.96 -7.48 -4.99
CA VAL A 79 -7.76 -6.27 -4.76
C VAL A 79 -9.19 -6.67 -4.43
N SER A 80 -9.79 -6.04 -3.42
CA SER A 80 -11.21 -6.21 -3.09
C SER A 80 -11.99 -4.92 -3.36
N VAL A 81 -13.10 -5.02 -4.13
CA VAL A 81 -13.88 -3.87 -4.58
C VAL A 81 -15.18 -3.71 -3.80
N MET A 82 -15.43 -2.50 -3.27
CA MET A 82 -16.66 -2.09 -2.61
C MET A 82 -17.67 -1.54 -3.63
N PHE A 83 -18.51 -2.41 -4.19
CA PHE A 83 -19.53 -2.01 -5.19
C PHE A 83 -20.63 -1.08 -4.64
N THR A 84 -20.75 -0.97 -3.31
CA THR A 84 -21.71 -0.07 -2.65
C THR A 84 -21.21 1.38 -2.63
N CYS A 85 -19.94 1.64 -2.95
CA CYS A 85 -19.34 2.96 -2.91
C CYS A 85 -19.39 3.66 -4.27
N PRO A 86 -19.52 5.01 -4.32
CA PRO A 86 -19.79 5.74 -5.56
C PRO A 86 -18.64 5.73 -6.57
N TRP A 87 -17.42 5.37 -6.17
CA TRP A 87 -16.25 5.39 -7.04
C TRP A 87 -15.89 4.00 -7.63
N TYR A 88 -16.74 2.98 -7.44
CA TYR A 88 -16.45 1.63 -7.93
C TYR A 88 -16.25 1.56 -9.45
N GLN A 89 -16.96 2.39 -10.24
CA GLN A 89 -16.84 2.40 -11.70
C GLN A 89 -15.44 2.83 -12.16
N GLU A 90 -14.87 3.84 -11.50
CA GLU A 90 -13.48 4.24 -11.75
C GLU A 90 -12.51 3.09 -11.42
N THR A 91 -12.73 2.40 -10.30
CA THR A 91 -11.94 1.22 -9.92
C THR A 91 -11.99 0.15 -11.00
N VAL A 92 -13.17 -0.14 -11.55
CA VAL A 92 -13.34 -1.13 -12.62
C VAL A 92 -12.54 -0.75 -13.87
N GLU A 93 -12.56 0.52 -14.28
CA GLU A 93 -11.78 1.00 -15.43
C GLU A 93 -10.27 1.00 -15.19
N ILE A 94 -9.84 1.18 -13.93
CA ILE A 94 -8.45 0.96 -13.56
C ILE A 94 -8.13 -0.54 -13.69
N LEU A 95 -8.89 -1.43 -13.04
CA LEU A 95 -8.62 -2.88 -13.00
C LEU A 95 -8.62 -3.53 -14.39
N LYS A 96 -9.47 -3.08 -15.32
CA LYS A 96 -9.45 -3.54 -16.73
C LYS A 96 -8.10 -3.32 -17.42
N ARG A 97 -7.33 -2.31 -17.00
CA ARG A 97 -5.99 -2.01 -17.54
C ARG A 97 -4.88 -2.84 -16.88
N HIS A 98 -5.20 -3.57 -15.81
CA HIS A 98 -4.26 -4.42 -15.06
C HIS A 98 -4.78 -5.87 -14.97
N PRO A 99 -4.85 -6.62 -16.10
CA PRO A 99 -5.47 -7.95 -16.15
C PRO A 99 -4.74 -9.03 -15.33
N ASN A 100 -3.51 -8.75 -14.89
CA ASN A 100 -2.68 -9.63 -14.07
C ASN A 100 -2.99 -9.55 -12.56
N VAL A 101 -3.91 -8.69 -12.14
CA VAL A 101 -4.30 -8.49 -10.74
C VAL A 101 -5.52 -9.35 -10.40
N ALA A 102 -5.47 -10.07 -9.28
CA ALA A 102 -6.62 -10.84 -8.79
C ALA A 102 -7.66 -9.90 -8.16
N VAL A 103 -8.93 -10.01 -8.57
CA VAL A 103 -10.02 -9.14 -8.12
C VAL A 103 -11.08 -9.93 -7.35
N GLY A 104 -11.48 -9.41 -6.19
CA GLY A 104 -12.55 -9.93 -5.34
C GLY A 104 -13.57 -8.87 -4.96
N ILE A 105 -14.61 -9.28 -4.23
CA ILE A 105 -15.66 -8.40 -3.73
C ILE A 105 -15.40 -8.09 -2.25
N HIS A 106 -15.41 -6.81 -1.89
CA HIS A 106 -15.37 -6.35 -0.51
C HIS A 106 -16.81 -6.17 -0.01
N LEU A 107 -17.31 -7.10 0.80
CA LEU A 107 -18.66 -7.02 1.35
C LEU A 107 -18.73 -5.97 2.45
N THR A 108 -19.66 -5.04 2.34
CA THR A 108 -19.77 -3.88 3.25
C THR A 108 -21.03 -3.97 4.10
N LEU A 109 -20.89 -4.13 5.41
CA LEU A 109 -22.02 -4.17 6.36
C LEU A 109 -22.13 -2.90 7.23
N ASN A 110 -21.06 -2.11 7.33
CA ASN A 110 -20.99 -0.84 8.04
C ASN A 110 -20.97 0.36 7.05
N SER A 111 -21.02 1.59 7.59
CA SER A 111 -20.79 2.85 6.88
C SER A 111 -20.41 3.90 7.90
N GLU A 112 -19.17 3.82 8.36
CA GLU A 112 -18.62 4.66 9.44
C GLU A 112 -18.49 6.12 8.99
N TRP A 113 -18.30 6.33 7.69
CA TRP A 113 -18.23 7.63 7.05
C TRP A 113 -19.60 8.00 6.49
N GLY A 114 -20.07 9.21 6.79
CA GLY A 114 -21.39 9.70 6.36
C GLY A 114 -21.54 9.63 4.83
N SER A 115 -22.62 9.00 4.37
CA SER A 115 -22.91 8.81 2.95
C SER A 115 -23.67 9.99 2.35
N ARG A 116 -23.19 10.52 1.20
CA ARG A 116 -23.98 11.36 0.29
C ARG A 116 -24.92 10.55 -0.63
N GLY A 117 -24.94 9.22 -0.52
CA GLY A 117 -25.82 8.33 -1.28
C GLY A 117 -26.51 7.33 -0.36
N ARG A 118 -27.70 7.68 0.14
CA ARG A 118 -28.57 6.75 0.86
C ARG A 118 -29.34 5.92 -0.16
N GLN A 119 -28.92 4.70 -0.44
CA GLN A 119 -29.80 3.69 -1.04
C GLN A 119 -30.23 2.68 0.04
N HIS A 120 -31.53 2.72 0.34
CA HIS A 120 -32.35 1.70 1.01
C HIS A 120 -31.76 1.01 2.25
N ARG A 121 -31.77 1.71 3.38
CA ARG A 121 -31.52 1.16 4.73
C ARG A 121 -32.84 1.17 5.52
N ARG A 122 -33.51 0.02 5.62
CA ARG A 122 -34.51 -0.20 6.69
C ARG A 122 -34.19 -1.45 7.50
N SER A 123 -33.97 -2.60 6.84
CA SER A 123 -33.75 -3.87 7.56
C SER A 123 -32.38 -4.01 8.23
N ILE A 124 -31.29 -3.53 7.63
CA ILE A 124 -29.91 -3.74 8.15
C ILE A 124 -29.56 -2.76 9.28
N VAL A 125 -30.12 -1.55 9.28
CA VAL A 125 -29.78 -0.50 10.26
C VAL A 125 -30.73 -0.49 11.46
N GLY A 126 -31.77 -1.34 11.46
CA GLY A 126 -32.73 -1.46 12.56
C GLY A 126 -33.47 -0.15 12.88
N ARG A 127 -33.65 0.74 11.90
CA ARG A 127 -34.40 1.98 12.03
C ARG A 127 -35.52 2.06 11.00
#